data_AF-A0A077KH88-F1
#
_entry.id   AF-A0A077KH88-F1
#
_cell.length_a   1.000
_cell.length_b   1.000
_cell.length_c   1.000
_cell.angle_alpha   90.00
_cell.angle_beta   90.00
_cell.angle_gamma   90.00
#
_symmetry.space_group_name_H-M   'P 1'
#
loop_
_entity.id
_entity.type
_entity.pdbx_description
1 polymer ?
#
loop_
_entity_poly.entity_id
_entity_poly.type
_entity_poly.pdbx_seq_one_letter_code
_entity_poly.pdbx_strand_id
1 'polypeptide(L)'
;MLTQKSASTQQKQTSLTQIEQQVVERNNVNLTAYQALYQAVNNDSGYDKKAKYSYIYQEYKNKLASATDNTDKSGIKEDYLTNIQQEIDTLQDTVASAKAQVEELKEFDDTNYSVAINQQKMQTLQDDQMNAAVQDQVKAKQNLQEIKTSIANLKTDNKKYKIKAPKAGVIHITELKLETYFSIRIPWYTKDLMHKINFNLLA
;
A
#
# COMPACT_ATOMS: atom_id res chain seq x y z
N MET A 1 1.75 9.68 -11.80
CA MET A 1 2.14 9.29 -10.42
C MET A 1 2.28 7.78 -10.23
N LEU A 2 1.29 6.94 -10.59
CA LEU A 2 1.37 5.48 -10.40
C LEU A 2 2.49 4.82 -11.22
N THR A 3 2.60 5.15 -12.51
CA THR A 3 3.69 4.69 -13.39
C THR A 3 5.06 5.19 -13.00
N GLN A 4 5.14 6.38 -12.37
CA GLN A 4 6.39 6.92 -11.84
C GLN A 4 6.81 6.22 -10.54
N LYS A 5 5.85 5.81 -9.70
CA LYS A 5 6.12 5.07 -8.46
C LYS A 5 6.57 3.63 -8.76
N SER A 6 5.91 2.94 -9.68
CA SER A 6 6.33 1.60 -10.13
C SER A 6 7.70 1.64 -10.81
N ALA A 7 7.97 2.63 -11.67
CA ALA A 7 9.29 2.82 -12.27
C ALA A 7 10.39 3.10 -11.24
N SER A 8 10.09 3.87 -10.18
CA SER A 8 11.04 4.14 -9.09
C SER A 8 11.35 2.90 -8.25
N THR A 9 10.36 2.04 -7.97
CA THR A 9 10.58 0.75 -7.29
C THR A 9 11.44 -0.18 -8.13
N GLN A 10 11.15 -0.28 -9.43
CA GLN A 10 11.89 -1.15 -10.36
C GLN A 10 13.33 -0.68 -10.58
N GLN A 11 13.57 0.63 -10.64
CA GLN A 11 14.93 1.19 -10.66
C GLN A 11 15.69 0.88 -9.37
N LYS A 12 15.07 1.01 -8.19
CA LYS A 12 15.72 0.67 -6.91
C LYS A 12 16.07 -0.82 -6.84
N GLN A 13 15.16 -1.69 -7.26
CA GLN A 13 15.41 -3.13 -7.33
C GLN A 13 16.56 -3.45 -8.28
N THR A 14 16.57 -2.86 -9.48
CA THR A 14 17.68 -3.01 -10.44
C THR A 14 19.01 -2.57 -9.85
N SER A 15 19.06 -1.40 -9.19
CA SER A 15 20.26 -0.90 -8.53
C SER A 15 20.73 -1.82 -7.40
N LEU A 16 19.81 -2.34 -6.58
CA LEU A 16 20.15 -3.29 -5.51
C LEU A 16 20.70 -4.60 -6.08
N THR A 17 20.05 -5.17 -7.10
CA THR A 17 20.55 -6.36 -7.80
C THR A 17 21.93 -6.13 -8.39
N GLN A 18 22.20 -4.97 -8.98
CA GLN A 18 23.53 -4.63 -9.50
C GLN A 18 24.60 -4.52 -8.41
N ILE A 19 24.27 -3.91 -7.26
CA ILE A 19 25.20 -3.81 -6.13
C ILE A 19 25.55 -5.20 -5.62
N GLU A 20 24.56 -6.08 -5.42
CA GLU A 20 24.81 -7.44 -4.95
C GLU A 20 25.59 -8.29 -5.98
N GLN A 21 25.34 -8.09 -7.28
CA GLN A 21 26.16 -8.71 -8.33
C GLN A 21 27.62 -8.25 -8.26
N GLN A 22 27.88 -6.96 -8.02
CA GLN A 22 29.25 -6.46 -7.83
C GLN A 22 29.92 -7.06 -6.59
N VAL A 23 29.17 -7.29 -5.51
CA VAL A 23 29.66 -8.00 -4.31
C VAL A 23 30.08 -9.43 -4.68
N VAL A 24 29.24 -10.16 -5.42
CA VAL A 24 29.54 -11.52 -5.90
C VAL A 24 30.79 -11.52 -6.77
N GLU A 25 30.91 -10.61 -7.73
CA GLU A 25 32.08 -10.51 -8.61
C GLU A 25 33.37 -10.23 -7.83
N ARG A 26 33.34 -9.23 -6.93
CA ARG A 26 34.48 -8.88 -6.09
C ARG A 26 34.92 -10.06 -5.23
N ASN A 27 33.98 -10.76 -4.61
CA ASN A 27 34.28 -11.88 -3.74
C ASN A 27 34.79 -13.10 -4.54
N ASN A 28 34.29 -13.34 -5.75
CA ASN A 28 34.84 -14.36 -6.65
C ASN A 28 36.28 -14.06 -7.08
N VAL A 29 36.62 -12.79 -7.34
CA VAL A 29 38.00 -12.37 -7.63
C VAL A 29 38.90 -12.64 -6.44
N ASN A 30 38.45 -12.35 -5.21
CA ASN A 30 39.20 -12.66 -3.99
C ASN A 30 39.37 -14.17 -3.81
N LEU A 31 38.30 -14.95 -3.99
CA LEU A 31 38.29 -16.40 -3.87
C LEU A 31 39.29 -17.03 -4.84
N THR A 32 39.27 -16.60 -6.11
CA THR A 32 40.21 -17.09 -7.13
C THR A 32 41.66 -16.78 -6.76
N ALA A 33 41.92 -15.58 -6.21
CA ALA A 33 43.26 -15.20 -5.77
C ALA A 33 43.75 -16.03 -4.57
N TYR A 34 42.90 -16.27 -3.57
CA TYR A 34 43.25 -17.15 -2.44
C TYR A 34 43.43 -18.60 -2.86
N GLN A 35 42.62 -19.12 -3.79
CA GLN A 35 42.80 -20.45 -4.36
C GLN A 35 44.13 -20.58 -5.12
N ALA A 36 44.50 -19.56 -5.91
CA ALA A 36 45.79 -19.53 -6.58
C ALA A 36 46.97 -19.46 -5.58
N LEU A 37 46.82 -18.66 -4.53
CA LEU A 37 47.79 -18.56 -3.44
C LEU A 37 47.93 -19.90 -2.69
N TYR A 38 46.82 -20.57 -2.38
CA TYR A 38 46.82 -21.89 -1.74
C TYR A 38 47.62 -22.89 -2.57
N GLN A 39 47.37 -22.94 -3.88
CA GLN A 39 48.11 -23.81 -4.79
C GLN A 39 49.60 -23.44 -4.84
N ALA A 40 49.93 -22.15 -4.80
CA ALA A 40 51.32 -21.70 -4.80
C ALA A 40 52.08 -22.11 -3.53
N VAL A 41 51.43 -22.03 -2.36
CA VAL A 41 51.98 -22.52 -1.09
C VAL A 41 52.08 -24.05 -1.11
N ASN A 42 51.01 -24.73 -1.51
CA ASN A 42 50.93 -26.20 -1.49
C ASN A 42 51.98 -26.85 -2.39
N ASN A 43 52.18 -26.30 -3.58
CA ASN A 43 53.12 -26.84 -4.56
C ASN A 43 54.52 -26.20 -4.47
N ASP A 44 54.75 -25.28 -3.53
CA ASP A 44 55.96 -24.47 -3.45
C ASP A 44 56.29 -23.74 -4.78
N SER A 45 55.28 -23.50 -5.61
CA SER A 45 55.44 -22.80 -6.88
C SER A 45 55.52 -21.29 -6.64
N GLY A 46 56.29 -20.58 -7.46
CA GLY A 46 56.35 -19.12 -7.41
C GLY A 46 54.97 -18.46 -7.55
N TYR A 47 54.81 -17.30 -6.92
CA TYR A 47 53.62 -16.48 -6.99
C TYR A 47 53.98 -15.05 -7.47
N ASP A 48 53.18 -14.48 -8.37
CA ASP A 48 53.47 -13.16 -8.94
C ASP A 48 53.45 -12.07 -7.87
N LYS A 49 54.48 -11.22 -7.85
CA LYS A 49 54.59 -10.09 -6.90
C LYS A 49 53.49 -9.05 -7.09
N LYS A 50 52.90 -8.95 -8.29
CA LYS A 50 51.77 -8.07 -8.60
C LYS A 50 50.41 -8.72 -8.39
N ALA A 51 50.36 -10.04 -8.18
CA ALA A 51 49.10 -10.72 -7.90
C ALA A 51 48.52 -10.28 -6.55
N LYS A 52 47.21 -10.40 -6.43
CA LYS A 52 46.51 -10.10 -5.17
C LYS A 52 47.02 -11.02 -4.06
N TYR A 53 47.18 -10.48 -2.86
CA TYR A 53 47.73 -11.19 -1.69
C TYR A 53 49.18 -11.68 -1.84
N SER A 54 49.95 -11.12 -2.77
CA SER A 54 51.37 -11.49 -2.96
C SER A 54 52.23 -11.29 -1.72
N TYR A 55 51.87 -10.34 -0.84
CA TYR A 55 52.54 -10.12 0.44
C TYR A 55 52.49 -11.36 1.34
N ILE A 56 51.36 -12.10 1.36
CA ILE A 56 51.21 -13.33 2.16
C ILE A 56 52.20 -14.39 1.70
N TYR A 57 52.33 -14.58 0.37
CA TYR A 57 53.29 -15.52 -0.19
C TYR A 57 54.74 -15.12 0.12
N GLN A 58 55.07 -13.83 0.06
CA GLN A 58 56.40 -13.34 0.39
C GLN A 58 56.74 -13.56 1.87
N GLU A 59 55.80 -13.29 2.77
CA GLU A 59 55.96 -13.58 4.20
C GLU A 59 56.16 -15.07 4.47
N TYR A 60 55.40 -15.94 3.78
CA TYR A 60 55.59 -17.39 3.81
C TYR A 60 57.01 -17.79 3.40
N LYS A 61 57.51 -17.30 2.26
CA LYS A 61 58.87 -17.61 1.80
C LYS A 61 59.94 -17.09 2.76
N ASN A 62 59.74 -15.91 3.36
CA ASN A 62 60.66 -15.36 4.34
C ASN A 62 60.71 -16.23 5.61
N LYS A 63 59.56 -16.64 6.14
CA LYS A 63 59.49 -17.55 7.31
C LYS A 63 60.14 -18.91 7.02
N LEU A 64 59.90 -19.48 5.83
CA LEU A 64 60.58 -20.70 5.40
C LEU A 64 62.10 -20.56 5.34
N ALA A 65 62.60 -19.41 4.91
CA ALA A 65 64.04 -19.15 4.85
C ALA A 65 64.67 -18.99 6.24
N SER A 66 63.89 -18.58 7.25
CA SER A 66 64.33 -18.46 8.64
C SER A 66 64.24 -19.76 9.44
N ALA A 67 63.55 -20.79 8.93
CA ALA A 67 63.38 -22.07 9.60
C ALA A 67 64.64 -22.95 9.51
N THR A 68 65.05 -23.50 10.66
CA THR A 68 66.32 -24.24 10.82
C THR A 68 66.25 -25.71 10.44
N ASP A 69 65.08 -26.34 10.53
CA ASP A 69 64.88 -27.75 10.18
C ASP A 69 63.63 -27.99 9.33
N ASN A 70 63.45 -29.25 8.87
CA ASN A 70 62.34 -29.62 7.99
C ASN A 70 61.00 -29.75 8.72
N THR A 71 61.00 -29.98 10.02
CA THR A 71 59.78 -30.06 10.84
C THR A 71 59.18 -28.66 10.97
N ASP A 72 60.00 -27.66 11.29
CA ASP A 72 59.60 -26.25 11.35
C ASP A 72 59.06 -25.76 10.00
N LYS A 73 59.73 -26.11 8.90
CA LYS A 73 59.27 -25.76 7.54
C LYS A 73 57.92 -26.36 7.21
N SER A 74 57.67 -27.60 7.62
CA SER A 74 56.41 -28.29 7.39
C SER A 74 55.28 -27.66 8.19
N GLY A 75 55.53 -27.34 9.47
CA GLY A 75 54.58 -26.62 10.33
C GLY A 75 54.22 -25.24 9.77
N ILE A 76 55.22 -24.45 9.33
CA ILE A 76 54.97 -23.15 8.68
C ILE A 76 54.08 -23.31 7.43
N LYS A 77 54.33 -24.32 6.61
CA LYS A 77 53.52 -24.57 5.42
C LYS A 77 52.08 -24.93 5.79
N GLU A 78 51.90 -25.83 6.75
CA GLU A 78 50.58 -26.26 7.23
C GLU A 78 49.78 -25.09 7.84
N ASP A 79 50.41 -24.23 8.63
CA ASP A 79 49.79 -23.04 9.20
C ASP A 79 49.29 -22.09 8.10
N TYR A 80 50.11 -21.82 7.08
CA TYR A 80 49.70 -20.96 5.96
C TYR A 80 48.58 -21.60 5.14
N LEU A 81 48.66 -22.89 4.84
CA LEU A 81 47.60 -23.59 4.11
C LEU A 81 46.27 -23.57 4.89
N THR A 82 46.32 -23.78 6.20
CA THR A 82 45.14 -23.73 7.08
C THR A 82 44.52 -22.34 7.08
N ASN A 83 45.33 -21.29 7.28
CA ASN A 83 44.83 -19.92 7.29
C ASN A 83 44.27 -19.50 5.93
N ILE A 84 44.93 -19.86 4.82
CA ILE A 84 44.43 -19.58 3.47
C ILE A 84 43.12 -20.33 3.20
N GLN A 85 42.99 -21.58 3.67
CA GLN A 85 41.76 -22.37 3.50
C GLN A 85 40.59 -21.74 4.27
N GLN A 86 40.81 -21.25 5.50
CA GLN A 86 39.77 -20.56 6.28
C GLN A 86 39.25 -19.30 5.55
N GLU A 87 40.13 -18.54 4.90
CA GLU A 87 39.74 -17.39 4.07
C GLU A 87 38.96 -17.83 2.82
N ILE A 88 39.35 -18.95 2.19
CA ILE A 88 38.61 -19.55 1.06
C ILE A 88 37.19 -19.92 1.50
N ASP A 89 37.04 -20.64 2.61
CA ASP A 89 35.76 -21.12 3.11
C ASP A 89 34.84 -19.94 3.44
N THR A 90 35.37 -18.92 4.14
CA THR A 90 34.64 -17.69 4.48
C THR A 90 34.16 -16.95 3.22
N LEU A 91 35.01 -16.86 2.19
CA LEU A 91 34.64 -16.23 0.93
C LEU A 91 33.62 -17.05 0.14
N GLN A 92 33.70 -18.39 0.17
CA GLN A 92 32.71 -19.26 -0.47
C GLN A 92 31.33 -19.08 0.17
N ASP A 93 31.24 -19.07 1.50
CA ASP A 93 30.00 -18.82 2.23
C ASP A 93 29.44 -17.44 1.89
N THR A 94 30.30 -16.41 1.89
CA THR A 94 29.89 -15.04 1.56
C THR A 94 29.37 -14.93 0.11
N VAL A 95 30.03 -15.60 -0.85
CA VAL A 95 29.57 -15.65 -2.25
C VAL A 95 28.23 -16.38 -2.36
N ALA A 96 28.05 -17.49 -1.65
CA ALA A 96 26.80 -18.24 -1.66
C ALA A 96 25.64 -17.40 -1.11
N SER A 97 25.85 -16.72 0.03
CA SER A 97 24.85 -15.82 0.62
C SER A 97 24.52 -14.64 -0.30
N ALA A 98 25.52 -14.00 -0.90
CA ALA A 98 25.28 -12.88 -1.83
C ALA A 98 24.53 -13.34 -3.09
N LYS A 99 24.84 -14.53 -3.63
CA LYS A 99 24.09 -15.11 -4.75
C LYS A 99 22.63 -15.40 -4.38
N ALA A 100 22.36 -15.94 -3.18
CA ALA A 100 21.00 -16.16 -2.71
C ALA A 100 20.21 -14.84 -2.64
N GLN A 101 20.82 -13.78 -2.10
CA GLN A 101 20.21 -12.45 -2.05
C GLN A 101 19.94 -11.86 -3.45
N VAL A 102 20.82 -12.08 -4.42
CA VAL A 102 20.57 -11.68 -5.83
C VAL A 102 19.32 -12.36 -6.38
N GLU A 103 19.13 -13.66 -6.12
CA GLU A 103 17.96 -14.39 -6.62
C GLU A 103 16.67 -13.97 -5.89
N GLU A 104 16.70 -13.79 -4.57
CA GLU A 104 15.56 -13.25 -3.81
C GLU A 104 15.14 -11.85 -4.32
N LEU A 105 16.12 -10.99 -4.63
CA LEU A 105 15.85 -9.66 -5.19
C LEU A 105 15.29 -9.72 -6.61
N LYS A 106 15.61 -10.73 -7.42
CA LYS A 106 15.02 -10.91 -8.76
C LYS A 106 13.58 -11.40 -8.70
N GLU A 107 13.24 -12.25 -7.73
CA GLU A 107 11.88 -12.80 -7.57
C GLU A 107 10.86 -11.76 -7.04
N PHE A 108 11.32 -10.66 -6.43
CA PHE A 108 10.46 -9.61 -5.89
C PHE A 108 9.81 -8.74 -6.99
N ASP A 109 8.78 -9.22 -7.70
CA ASP A 109 7.97 -8.38 -8.60
C ASP A 109 6.76 -7.75 -7.87
N ASP A 110 6.96 -6.56 -7.31
CA ASP A 110 5.92 -5.77 -6.63
C ASP A 110 4.86 -5.20 -7.59
N THR A 111 5.06 -5.31 -8.91
CA THR A 111 4.10 -4.79 -9.89
C THR A 111 2.76 -5.52 -9.79
N ASN A 112 2.79 -6.85 -9.65
CA ASN A 112 1.59 -7.67 -9.53
C ASN A 112 0.88 -7.46 -8.18
N TYR A 113 1.65 -7.30 -7.10
CA TYR A 113 1.11 -7.07 -5.76
C TYR A 113 0.40 -5.71 -5.65
N SER A 114 0.99 -4.66 -6.22
CA SER A 114 0.39 -3.33 -6.25
C SER A 114 -0.89 -3.27 -7.11
N VAL A 115 -0.89 -3.95 -8.27
CA VAL A 115 -2.08 -4.00 -9.15
C VAL A 115 -3.25 -4.72 -8.47
N ALA A 116 -3.01 -5.87 -7.83
CA ALA A 116 -4.05 -6.63 -7.14
C ALA A 116 -4.71 -5.84 -5.99
N ILE A 117 -3.91 -5.21 -5.13
CA ILE A 117 -4.44 -4.37 -4.03
C ILE A 117 -5.23 -3.18 -4.57
N ASN A 118 -4.77 -2.56 -5.66
CA ASN A 118 -5.48 -1.42 -6.23
C ASN A 118 -6.79 -1.83 -6.91
N GLN A 119 -6.84 -3.00 -7.57
CA GLN A 119 -8.10 -3.56 -8.08
C GLN A 119 -9.07 -3.85 -6.94
N GLN A 120 -8.61 -4.44 -5.84
CA GLN A 120 -9.44 -4.68 -4.66
C GLN A 120 -9.99 -3.37 -4.08
N LYS A 121 -9.16 -2.32 -3.93
CA LYS A 121 -9.60 -1.00 -3.47
C LYS A 121 -10.60 -0.34 -4.42
N MET A 122 -10.39 -0.48 -5.73
CA MET A 122 -11.32 0.03 -6.73
C MET A 122 -12.68 -0.65 -6.61
N GLN A 123 -12.69 -1.96 -6.41
CA GLN A 123 -13.92 -2.72 -6.25
C GLN A 123 -14.66 -2.35 -4.96
N THR A 124 -13.95 -2.19 -3.85
CA THR A 124 -14.54 -1.68 -2.59
C THR A 124 -15.15 -0.28 -2.78
N LEU A 125 -14.46 0.63 -3.48
CA LEU A 125 -15.01 1.97 -3.75
C LEU A 125 -16.28 1.93 -4.61
N GLN A 126 -16.33 1.04 -5.60
CA GLN A 126 -17.51 0.84 -6.43
C GLN A 126 -18.68 0.28 -5.62
N ASP A 127 -18.41 -0.71 -4.77
CA ASP A 127 -19.42 -1.30 -3.88
C ASP A 127 -19.96 -0.27 -2.87
N ASP A 128 -19.08 0.54 -2.27
CA ASP A 128 -19.45 1.61 -1.34
C ASP A 128 -20.32 2.68 -2.03
N GLN A 129 -19.96 3.09 -3.25
CA GLN A 129 -20.78 4.03 -4.03
C GLN A 129 -22.14 3.43 -4.40
N MET A 130 -22.20 2.16 -4.78
CA MET A 130 -23.46 1.50 -5.11
C MET A 130 -24.35 1.36 -3.87
N ASN A 131 -23.78 1.00 -2.72
CA ASN A 131 -24.51 0.91 -1.46
C ASN A 131 -25.06 2.28 -1.02
N ALA A 132 -24.26 3.35 -1.15
CA ALA A 132 -24.72 4.71 -0.87
C ALA A 132 -25.88 5.12 -1.79
N ALA A 133 -25.76 4.86 -3.10
CA ALA A 133 -26.82 5.16 -4.06
C ALA A 133 -28.12 4.36 -3.77
N VAL A 134 -28.00 3.09 -3.38
CA VAL A 134 -29.15 2.27 -2.96
C VAL A 134 -29.81 2.83 -1.70
N GLN A 135 -29.02 3.25 -0.70
CA GLN A 135 -29.57 3.87 0.51
C GLN A 135 -30.29 5.18 0.20
N ASP A 136 -29.72 6.03 -0.65
CA ASP A 136 -30.35 7.28 -1.08
C ASP A 136 -31.64 7.02 -1.87
N GLN A 137 -31.67 5.99 -2.72
CA GLN A 137 -32.88 5.57 -3.42
C GLN A 137 -33.98 5.11 -2.45
N VAL A 138 -33.63 4.34 -1.41
CA VAL A 138 -34.57 3.88 -0.39
C VAL A 138 -35.15 5.08 0.38
N LYS A 139 -34.30 6.02 0.81
CA LYS A 139 -34.75 7.27 1.47
C LYS A 139 -35.67 8.08 0.57
N ALA A 140 -35.32 8.25 -0.71
CA ALA A 140 -36.16 8.97 -1.67
C ALA A 140 -37.53 8.31 -1.85
N LYS A 141 -37.60 6.97 -1.90
CA LYS A 141 -38.88 6.22 -1.97
C LYS A 141 -39.72 6.40 -0.70
N GLN A 142 -39.11 6.37 0.48
CA GLN A 142 -39.80 6.61 1.76
C GLN A 142 -40.37 8.03 1.80
N ASN A 143 -39.55 9.05 1.49
CA ASN A 143 -39.98 10.44 1.42
C ASN A 143 -41.13 10.65 0.42
N LEU A 144 -41.06 10.01 -0.74
CA LEU A 144 -42.14 10.07 -1.73
C LEU A 144 -43.45 9.49 -1.19
N GLN A 145 -43.39 8.40 -0.43
CA GLN A 145 -44.57 7.77 0.17
C GLN A 145 -45.17 8.65 1.28
N GLU A 146 -44.33 9.30 2.09
CA GLU A 146 -44.76 10.26 3.10
C GLU A 146 -45.46 11.47 2.45
N ILE A 147 -44.87 12.05 1.40
CA ILE A 147 -45.46 13.17 0.65
C ILE A 147 -46.82 12.76 0.06
N LYS A 148 -46.93 11.58 -0.56
CA LYS A 148 -48.21 11.07 -1.09
C LYS A 148 -49.27 10.96 0.01
N THR A 149 -48.89 10.47 1.18
CA THR A 149 -49.78 10.35 2.34
C THR A 149 -50.24 11.73 2.83
N SER A 150 -49.31 12.69 2.97
CA SER A 150 -49.61 14.08 3.31
C SER A 150 -50.57 14.74 2.30
N ILE A 151 -50.35 14.53 1.00
CA ILE A 151 -51.26 15.02 -0.05
C ILE A 151 -52.66 14.41 0.09
N ALA A 152 -52.77 13.11 0.38
CA ALA A 152 -54.06 12.44 0.57
C ALA A 152 -54.81 12.99 1.80
N ASN A 153 -54.09 13.23 2.89
CA ASN A 153 -54.63 13.84 4.11
C ASN A 153 -55.12 15.28 3.84
N LEU A 154 -54.30 16.11 3.21
CA LEU A 154 -54.68 17.49 2.84
C LEU A 154 -55.90 17.53 1.91
N LYS A 155 -56.01 16.60 0.95
CA LYS A 155 -57.21 16.48 0.10
C LYS A 155 -58.45 16.13 0.91
N THR A 156 -58.30 15.27 1.91
CA THR A 156 -59.40 14.88 2.81
C THR A 156 -59.81 16.04 3.71
N ASP A 157 -58.85 16.75 4.30
CA ASP A 157 -59.12 17.92 5.13
C ASP A 157 -59.74 19.05 4.32
N ASN A 158 -59.29 19.30 3.09
CA ASN A 158 -59.91 20.30 2.20
C ASN A 158 -61.39 19.98 1.92
N LYS A 159 -61.79 18.71 1.83
CA LYS A 159 -63.22 18.35 1.71
C LYS A 159 -64.05 18.75 2.93
N LYS A 160 -63.45 18.82 4.13
CA LYS A 160 -64.15 19.24 5.36
C LYS A 160 -64.53 20.72 5.33
N TYR A 161 -63.81 21.55 4.58
CA TYR A 161 -64.08 22.98 4.42
C TYR A 161 -65.07 23.29 3.27
N LYS A 162 -65.53 22.27 2.53
CA LYS A 162 -66.57 22.42 1.49
C LYS A 162 -67.86 21.73 1.94
N ILE A 163 -68.79 22.50 2.48
CA ILE A 163 -70.13 22.02 2.81
C ILE A 163 -70.92 21.92 1.50
N LYS A 164 -71.36 20.71 1.16
CA LYS A 164 -72.29 20.47 0.05
C LYS A 164 -73.70 20.31 0.59
N ALA A 165 -74.69 20.84 -0.12
CA ALA A 165 -76.08 20.59 0.21
C ALA A 165 -76.38 19.09 0.10
N PRO A 166 -76.96 18.45 1.14
CA PRO A 166 -77.26 17.02 1.10
C PRO A 166 -78.41 16.69 0.15
N LYS A 167 -79.24 17.68 -0.21
CA LYS A 167 -80.38 17.56 -1.13
C LYS A 167 -80.53 18.87 -1.91
N ALA A 168 -81.12 18.79 -3.11
CA ALA A 168 -81.53 19.96 -3.87
C ALA A 168 -82.76 20.62 -3.21
N GLY A 169 -82.78 21.96 -3.14
CA GLY A 169 -83.86 22.71 -2.51
C GLY A 169 -83.49 24.18 -2.27
N VAL A 170 -84.40 24.92 -1.64
CA VAL A 170 -84.22 26.34 -1.28
C VAL A 170 -83.71 26.44 0.16
N ILE A 171 -82.64 27.20 0.39
CA ILE A 171 -82.11 27.47 1.73
C ILE A 171 -82.91 28.61 2.36
N HIS A 172 -83.52 28.37 3.51
CA HIS A 172 -84.10 29.41 4.36
C HIS A 172 -83.15 29.67 5.53
N ILE A 173 -82.55 30.86 5.59
CA ILE A 173 -81.59 31.25 6.64
C ILE A 173 -82.33 32.00 7.73
N THR A 174 -82.34 31.47 8.96
CA THR A 174 -83.06 32.07 10.10
C THR A 174 -82.14 32.81 11.09
N GLU A 175 -80.84 32.53 11.13
CA GLU A 175 -79.86 33.31 11.90
C GLU A 175 -78.44 33.06 11.35
N LEU A 176 -77.62 34.12 11.24
CA LEU A 176 -76.21 34.00 10.84
C LEU A 176 -75.34 34.56 11.97
N LYS A 177 -74.83 33.68 12.84
CA LYS A 177 -73.82 34.04 13.84
C LYS A 177 -72.43 33.73 13.30
N LEU A 178 -71.62 34.76 13.12
CA LEU A 178 -70.21 34.66 12.79
C LEU A 178 -69.40 34.64 14.09
N GLU A 179 -68.91 33.46 14.48
CA GLU A 179 -67.84 33.35 15.47
C GLU A 179 -66.51 33.17 14.74
N THR A 180 -65.72 34.24 14.67
CA THR A 180 -64.36 34.20 14.15
C THR A 180 -63.43 33.60 15.19
N TYR A 181 -63.06 32.32 15.03
CA TYR A 181 -61.93 31.71 15.72
C TYR A 181 -60.78 31.50 14.72
N PHE A 182 -59.75 32.35 14.79
CA PHE A 182 -58.46 32.07 14.17
C PHE A 182 -57.56 31.37 15.18
N SER A 183 -57.23 30.10 14.93
CA SER A 183 -56.10 29.42 15.57
C SER A 183 -55.14 28.96 14.49
N ILE A 184 -54.04 29.69 14.33
CA ILE A 184 -52.90 29.26 13.52
C ILE A 184 -52.02 28.39 14.43
N ARG A 185 -52.06 27.07 14.24
CA ARG A 185 -51.08 26.18 14.86
C ARG A 185 -49.91 25.99 13.89
N ILE A 186 -48.81 26.70 14.14
CA ILE A 186 -47.56 26.53 13.39
C ILE A 186 -46.84 25.29 13.94
N PRO A 187 -46.60 24.24 13.15
CA PRO A 187 -45.73 23.15 13.58
C PRO A 187 -44.29 23.66 13.52
N TRP A 188 -43.59 23.60 14.66
CA TRP A 188 -42.15 23.82 14.69
C TRP A 188 -41.46 22.64 14.01
N TYR A 189 -40.92 22.87 12.80
CA TYR A 189 -39.86 22.03 12.25
C TYR A 189 -38.57 22.85 12.20
N THR A 190 -37.55 22.23 12.78
CA THR A 190 -36.15 22.61 12.99
C THR A 190 -35.51 23.52 11.92
N LYS A 191 -34.94 24.63 12.43
CA LYS A 191 -33.70 25.34 12.02
C LYS A 191 -33.29 25.22 10.54
N ASP A 192 -33.83 26.11 9.71
CA ASP A 192 -33.09 26.97 8.75
C ASP A 192 -34.06 27.38 7.64
N LEU A 193 -34.60 28.59 7.76
CA LEU A 193 -35.08 29.48 6.69
C LEU A 193 -35.95 30.57 7.34
N MET A 194 -35.30 31.58 7.91
CA MET A 194 -35.96 32.87 8.14
C MET A 194 -36.27 33.50 6.79
N HIS A 195 -37.52 33.44 6.33
CA HIS A 195 -38.04 34.40 5.38
C HIS A 195 -39.35 34.98 5.91
N LYS A 196 -39.33 36.30 6.08
CA LYS A 196 -40.42 37.16 6.55
C LYS A 196 -41.66 36.97 5.67
N ILE A 197 -42.78 36.57 6.26
CA ILE A 197 -44.09 36.66 5.60
C ILE A 197 -44.70 38.01 5.99
N ASN A 198 -44.82 38.90 5.00
CA ASN A 198 -45.48 40.19 5.11
C ASN A 198 -46.99 39.96 4.85
N PHE A 199 -47.83 40.20 5.85
CA PHE A 199 -49.29 40.16 5.67
C PHE A 199 -49.76 41.50 5.09
N ASN A 200 -50.02 41.54 3.79
CA ASN A 200 -50.88 42.58 3.21
C ASN A 200 -52.32 42.05 3.19
N LEU A 201 -53.13 42.53 4.13
CA LEU A 201 -54.58 42.39 4.11
C LEU A 201 -55.14 43.36 3.06
N LEU A 202 -55.76 42.82 2.02
CA LEU A 202 -56.68 43.55 1.15
C LEU A 202 -58.05 42.91 1.24
N ALA A 203 -58.89 43.49 2.10
CA ALA A 203 -60.30 43.82 1.89
C ALA A 203 -60.80 44.54 3.16
#